data_AF-A0A9D8NUD9-F1
#
_entry.id   AF-A0A9D8NUD9-F1
#
_cell.length_a   1.000
_cell.length_b   1.000
_cell.length_c   1.000
_cell.angle_alpha   90.00
_cell.angle_beta   90.00
_cell.angle_gamma   90.00
#
_symmetry.space_group_name_H-M   'P 1'
#
loop_
_entity.id
_entity.type
_entity.pdbx_description
1 polymer ?
#
loop_
_entity_poly.entity_id
_entity_poly.type
_entity_poly.pdbx_seq_one_letter_code
_entity_poly.pdbx_strand_id
1 'polypeptide(L)'
;MSRSASFGKALMSGGSAQPASGGSKSPGIAWEGLAGFFLLGLALYLADFCPAGFDANNQPAPAALHRDAAWLACVAGWLTIGLLSHRFFPSGAIGRARYFTGGVVLGLFAAMAMVAAGGLDTPGSTDFRFPMLAGLVALPFLAIGVALYKFLAEPPFMQELDRQGWFGTGTYKPQQGHRMRRATLAGLWLFIGSGVYTAWQAGVLAPANLTMPFTGYYAVSDPHDAEFITVESAGIAPMTKGDHVSRLEYSRIVGLMSSGSSGQLVKIRGDRQEIPVDGKPVVFEPGRLASHETVRKINRLISNPDEKAYFGIYREIQFKDAVPPSVRPDGRGQAMLLPSRGTQALVFTALLVWLAVRLVQVPAFADFLISTDAEMNKVSWASRTKLWQDTVVVIVGMLLMAALMMGLDQMWRGVLTATSVLQFNSGGDERNRSVEQRTW
;
A
#
# COMPACT_ATOMS: atom_id res chain seq x y z
N MET A 1 -42.11 -43.32 -57.74
CA MET A 1 -41.39 -44.58 -57.42
C MET A 1 -39.91 -44.21 -57.23
N SER A 2 -39.46 -43.79 -56.06
CA SER A 2 -39.15 -44.56 -54.82
C SER A 2 -37.97 -45.53 -54.96
N ARG A 3 -36.82 -45.12 -54.39
CA ARG A 3 -35.70 -45.88 -53.74
C ARG A 3 -34.42 -45.01 -53.87
N SER A 4 -33.97 -44.25 -52.86
CA SER A 4 -33.42 -44.60 -51.54
C SER A 4 -32.11 -45.40 -51.56
N ALA A 5 -31.01 -44.75 -51.12
CA ALA A 5 -29.99 -45.25 -50.16
C ALA A 5 -28.77 -44.30 -50.20
N SER A 6 -28.72 -43.24 -49.38
CA SER A 6 -28.16 -43.23 -48.01
C SER A 6 -26.76 -43.88 -47.91
N PHE A 7 -25.74 -43.13 -48.34
CA PHE A 7 -24.34 -43.45 -48.06
C PHE A 7 -23.69 -42.23 -47.41
N GLY A 8 -23.15 -42.40 -46.20
CA GLY A 8 -22.32 -41.37 -45.55
C GLY A 8 -22.88 -40.76 -44.26
N LYS A 9 -23.25 -41.57 -43.26
CA LYS A 9 -23.44 -41.08 -41.87
C LYS A 9 -23.03 -42.10 -40.80
N ALA A 10 -21.92 -42.80 -41.04
CA ALA A 10 -21.36 -43.77 -40.10
C ALA A 10 -19.83 -43.61 -40.06
N LEU A 11 -19.32 -42.64 -39.28
CA LEU A 11 -17.93 -42.63 -38.78
C LEU A 11 -17.64 -41.52 -37.72
N MET A 12 -18.64 -41.08 -36.95
CA MET A 12 -18.39 -40.27 -35.73
C MET A 12 -19.30 -40.73 -34.60
N SER A 13 -19.04 -41.94 -34.13
CA SER A 13 -19.49 -42.44 -32.82
C SER A 13 -18.26 -42.97 -32.10
N GLY A 14 -17.32 -42.06 -31.80
CA GLY A 14 -16.28 -42.31 -30.83
C GLY A 14 -16.93 -42.32 -29.45
N GLY A 15 -16.99 -43.50 -28.83
CA GLY A 15 -17.62 -43.70 -27.54
C GLY A 15 -17.04 -42.77 -26.49
N SER A 16 -17.86 -41.83 -26.02
CA SER A 16 -17.64 -41.18 -24.73
C SER A 16 -17.91 -42.22 -23.65
N ALA A 17 -16.84 -42.88 -23.18
CA ALA A 17 -16.88 -43.64 -21.94
C ALA A 17 -17.35 -42.69 -20.83
N GLN A 18 -18.62 -42.82 -20.43
CA GLN A 18 -19.11 -42.21 -19.20
C GLN A 18 -18.32 -42.83 -18.04
N PRO A 19 -17.53 -42.05 -17.28
CA PRO A 19 -16.92 -42.57 -16.08
C PRO A 19 -18.05 -42.93 -15.11
N ALA A 20 -18.01 -44.17 -14.62
CA ALA A 20 -18.94 -44.72 -13.67
C ALA A 20 -19.19 -43.73 -12.52
N SER A 21 -20.47 -43.52 -12.21
CA SER A 21 -20.95 -42.75 -11.06
C SER A 21 -20.54 -43.44 -9.76
N GLY A 22 -19.27 -43.28 -9.37
CA GLY A 22 -18.78 -43.63 -8.05
C GLY A 22 -19.44 -42.73 -7.02
N GLY A 23 -20.07 -43.35 -6.01
CA GLY A 23 -20.85 -42.67 -4.98
C GLY A 23 -20.15 -41.43 -4.43
N SER A 24 -20.86 -40.31 -4.50
CA SER A 24 -20.52 -39.03 -3.87
C SER A 24 -20.43 -39.23 -2.36
N LYS A 25 -19.26 -39.63 -1.86
CA LYS A 25 -18.91 -39.44 -0.45
C LYS A 25 -19.04 -37.95 -0.18
N SER A 26 -19.84 -37.59 0.82
CA SER A 26 -20.01 -36.21 1.24
C SER A 26 -18.62 -35.59 1.45
N PRO A 27 -18.38 -34.37 0.94
CA PRO A 27 -17.09 -33.72 1.09
C PRO A 27 -16.90 -33.40 2.59
N GLY A 28 -16.17 -34.28 3.27
CA GLY A 28 -15.69 -33.99 4.62
C GLY A 28 -14.92 -32.68 4.60
N ILE A 29 -15.17 -31.83 5.60
CA ILE A 29 -14.42 -30.59 5.80
C ILE A 29 -12.94 -31.00 5.93
N ALA A 30 -12.10 -30.59 4.99
CA ALA A 30 -10.68 -30.94 5.03
C ALA A 30 -9.96 -30.05 6.06
N TRP A 31 -9.92 -30.56 7.28
CA TRP A 31 -9.29 -29.94 8.45
C TRP A 31 -7.80 -29.63 8.25
N GLU A 32 -7.13 -30.34 7.35
CA GLU A 32 -5.70 -30.17 7.05
C GLU A 32 -5.38 -28.79 6.45
N GLY A 33 -6.25 -28.25 5.60
CA GLY A 33 -6.09 -26.90 5.05
C GLY A 33 -6.30 -25.83 6.13
N LEU A 34 -7.31 -26.01 6.97
CA LEU A 34 -7.60 -25.13 8.12
C LEU A 34 -6.41 -25.07 9.10
N ALA A 35 -5.77 -26.20 9.36
CA ALA A 35 -4.59 -26.28 10.21
C ALA A 35 -3.40 -25.49 9.65
N GLY A 36 -3.16 -25.56 8.32
CA GLY A 36 -2.07 -24.81 7.68
C GLY A 36 -2.23 -23.29 7.78
N PHE A 37 -3.45 -22.77 7.59
CA PHE A 37 -3.72 -21.33 7.73
C PHE A 37 -3.75 -20.85 9.18
N PHE A 38 -4.19 -21.70 10.11
CA PHE A 38 -4.09 -21.41 11.55
C PHE A 38 -2.62 -21.31 11.99
N LEU A 39 -1.77 -22.25 11.57
CA LEU A 39 -0.33 -22.22 11.86
C LEU A 39 0.35 -20.99 11.24
N LEU A 40 -0.10 -20.52 10.09
CA LEU A 40 0.37 -19.26 9.50
C LEU A 40 -0.01 -18.05 10.35
N GLY A 41 -1.29 -17.94 10.76
CA GLY A 41 -1.75 -16.87 11.63
C GLY A 41 -0.96 -16.85 12.95
N LEU A 42 -0.74 -18.03 13.52
CA LEU A 42 0.09 -18.22 14.71
C LEU A 42 1.55 -17.82 14.47
N ALA A 43 2.14 -18.17 13.33
CA ALA A 43 3.52 -17.81 13.01
C ALA A 43 3.69 -16.29 12.82
N LEU A 44 2.75 -15.62 12.14
CA LEU A 44 2.74 -14.16 11.99
C LEU A 44 2.57 -13.47 13.35
N TYR A 45 1.73 -14.01 14.23
CA TYR A 45 1.57 -13.54 15.60
C TYR A 45 2.86 -13.69 16.40
N LEU A 46 3.47 -14.87 16.40
CA LEU A 46 4.74 -15.12 17.09
C LEU A 46 5.88 -14.24 16.55
N ALA A 47 5.85 -13.86 15.27
CA ALA A 47 6.80 -12.94 14.68
C ALA A 47 6.62 -11.50 15.21
N ASP A 48 5.38 -11.07 15.50
CA ASP A 48 5.11 -9.76 16.12
C ASP A 48 5.47 -9.71 17.61
N PHE A 49 5.40 -10.85 18.30
CA PHE A 49 5.83 -11.00 19.69
C PHE A 49 7.32 -11.34 19.84
N CYS A 50 8.09 -11.39 18.75
CA CYS A 50 9.52 -11.58 18.84
C CYS A 50 10.14 -10.30 19.45
N PRO A 51 10.61 -10.33 20.71
CA PRO A 51 11.11 -9.13 21.36
C PRO A 51 12.28 -8.59 20.54
N ALA A 52 12.34 -7.26 20.38
CA ALA A 52 13.53 -6.62 19.87
C ALA A 52 14.70 -7.08 20.74
N GLY A 53 15.58 -7.92 20.19
CA GLY A 53 16.70 -8.48 20.94
C GLY A 53 17.49 -7.33 21.55
N PHE A 54 17.62 -7.31 22.86
CA PHE A 54 18.58 -6.44 23.53
C PHE A 54 19.95 -7.10 23.38
N ASP A 55 20.95 -6.30 23.06
CA ASP A 55 22.33 -6.78 23.05
C ASP A 55 22.80 -7.07 24.49
N ALA A 56 24.02 -7.63 24.63
CA ALA A 56 24.61 -7.92 25.93
C ALA A 56 24.76 -6.68 26.86
N ASN A 57 24.61 -5.47 26.31
CA ASN A 57 24.70 -4.20 27.03
C ASN A 57 23.32 -3.57 27.28
N ASN A 58 22.23 -4.31 27.06
CA ASN A 58 20.86 -3.83 27.21
C ASN A 58 20.54 -2.63 26.29
N GLN A 59 21.28 -2.47 25.20
CA GLN A 59 20.93 -1.55 24.12
C GLN A 59 20.05 -2.29 23.11
N PRO A 60 19.09 -1.61 22.48
CA PRO A 60 18.30 -2.22 21.41
C PRO A 60 19.26 -2.62 20.29
N ALA A 61 19.51 -3.92 20.11
CA ALA A 61 20.20 -4.41 18.93
C ALA A 61 19.41 -3.96 17.70
N PRO A 62 20.02 -3.83 16.49
CA PRO A 62 19.30 -3.40 15.29
C PRO A 62 18.12 -4.34 15.01
N ALA A 63 16.95 -3.98 15.54
CA ALA A 63 15.76 -4.83 15.68
C ALA A 63 15.17 -5.25 14.34
N ALA A 64 15.62 -4.61 13.26
CA ALA A 64 15.20 -4.90 11.90
C ALA A 64 15.57 -6.33 11.48
N LEU A 65 16.78 -6.84 11.79
CA LEU A 65 17.24 -8.09 11.18
C LEU A 65 16.48 -9.33 11.65
N HIS A 66 16.22 -9.43 12.96
CA HIS A 66 15.52 -10.59 13.53
C HIS A 66 14.02 -10.61 13.17
N ARG A 67 13.40 -9.42 13.14
CA ARG A 67 11.99 -9.28 12.75
C ARG A 67 11.79 -9.57 11.26
N ASP A 68 12.69 -9.06 10.42
CA ASP A 68 12.69 -9.32 8.97
C ASP A 68 12.89 -10.82 8.70
N ALA A 69 13.79 -11.48 9.42
CA ALA A 69 14.03 -12.92 9.29
C ALA A 69 12.80 -13.76 9.68
N ALA A 70 12.12 -13.42 10.77
CA ALA A 70 10.90 -14.11 11.19
C ALA A 70 9.77 -13.93 10.16
N TRP A 71 9.63 -12.72 9.61
CA TRP A 71 8.64 -12.42 8.57
C TRP A 71 8.93 -13.17 7.27
N LEU A 72 10.20 -13.18 6.83
CA LEU A 72 10.66 -13.95 5.66
C LEU A 72 10.46 -15.45 5.86
N ALA A 73 10.71 -15.99 7.06
CA ALA A 73 10.46 -17.39 7.38
C ALA A 73 8.97 -17.73 7.31
N CYS A 74 8.09 -16.84 7.79
CA CYS A 74 6.64 -17.02 7.69
C CYS A 74 6.18 -17.02 6.23
N VAL A 75 6.65 -16.07 5.41
CA VAL A 75 6.33 -16.02 3.98
C VAL A 75 6.89 -17.22 3.22
N ALA A 76 8.12 -17.64 3.51
CA ALA A 76 8.71 -18.83 2.94
C ALA A 76 7.91 -20.10 3.34
N GLY A 77 7.49 -20.19 4.61
CA GLY A 77 6.58 -21.23 5.10
C GLY A 77 5.25 -21.25 4.35
N TRP A 78 4.67 -20.07 4.11
CA TRP A 78 3.44 -19.97 3.33
C TRP A 78 3.62 -20.36 1.86
N LEU A 79 4.68 -19.88 1.22
CA LEU A 79 5.00 -20.23 -0.16
C LEU A 79 5.29 -21.72 -0.30
N THR A 80 5.98 -22.34 0.67
CA THR A 80 6.22 -23.79 0.68
C THR A 80 4.94 -24.58 0.88
N ILE A 81 4.03 -24.18 1.77
CA ILE A 81 2.70 -24.79 1.90
C ILE A 81 1.90 -24.62 0.60
N GLY A 82 1.92 -23.42 -0.01
CA GLY A 82 1.28 -23.15 -1.28
C GLY A 82 1.84 -23.99 -2.43
N LEU A 83 3.15 -24.19 -2.50
CA LEU A 83 3.81 -25.04 -3.49
C LEU A 83 3.54 -26.53 -3.25
N LEU A 84 3.53 -26.97 -1.98
CA LEU A 84 3.27 -28.36 -1.60
C LEU A 84 1.78 -28.71 -1.55
N SER A 85 0.89 -27.71 -1.64
CA SER A 85 -0.56 -27.85 -1.59
C SER A 85 -1.08 -28.95 -2.54
N HIS A 86 -0.52 -29.04 -3.75
CA HIS A 86 -0.91 -30.05 -4.73
C HIS A 86 -0.68 -31.51 -4.29
N ARG A 87 0.20 -31.76 -3.31
CA ARG A 87 0.44 -33.09 -2.73
C ARG A 87 -0.53 -33.43 -1.61
N PHE A 88 -1.00 -32.42 -0.89
CA PHE A 88 -1.87 -32.59 0.28
C PHE A 88 -3.36 -32.49 -0.08
N PHE A 89 -3.72 -31.76 -1.13
CA PHE A 89 -5.13 -31.56 -1.48
C PHE A 89 -5.60 -32.48 -2.61
N PRO A 90 -6.81 -33.07 -2.48
CA PRO A 90 -7.38 -33.95 -3.49
C PRO A 90 -7.54 -33.20 -4.82
N SER A 91 -7.22 -33.88 -5.92
CA SER A 91 -7.00 -33.32 -7.27
C SER A 91 -8.23 -32.71 -7.98
N GLY A 92 -9.38 -32.65 -7.31
CA GLY A 92 -10.60 -32.03 -7.86
C GLY A 92 -10.44 -30.54 -8.07
N ALA A 93 -10.75 -30.06 -9.29
CA ALA A 93 -10.71 -28.65 -9.69
C ALA A 93 -11.42 -27.74 -8.66
N ILE A 94 -12.67 -28.09 -8.33
CA ILE A 94 -13.52 -27.38 -7.36
C ILE A 94 -12.89 -27.30 -5.95
N GLY A 95 -12.01 -28.23 -5.58
CA GLY A 95 -11.34 -28.23 -4.28
C GLY A 95 -10.36 -27.06 -4.14
N ARG A 96 -9.50 -26.83 -5.14
CA ARG A 96 -8.34 -25.93 -5.00
C ARG A 96 -8.72 -24.47 -4.80
N ALA A 97 -9.67 -23.96 -5.58
CA ALA A 97 -10.16 -22.58 -5.45
C ALA A 97 -10.82 -22.33 -4.08
N ARG A 98 -11.59 -23.32 -3.58
CA ARG A 98 -12.22 -23.24 -2.25
C ARG A 98 -11.17 -23.17 -1.16
N TYR A 99 -10.12 -24.01 -1.22
CA TYR A 99 -9.04 -23.97 -0.23
C TYR A 99 -8.27 -22.66 -0.21
N PHE A 100 -7.91 -22.14 -1.39
CA PHE A 100 -7.17 -20.88 -1.45
C PHE A 100 -7.99 -19.72 -0.89
N THR A 101 -9.24 -19.58 -1.34
CA THR A 101 -10.14 -18.51 -0.90
C THR A 101 -10.44 -18.62 0.59
N GLY A 102 -10.78 -19.82 1.07
CA GLY A 102 -11.06 -20.06 2.48
C GLY A 102 -9.88 -19.82 3.37
N GLY A 103 -8.70 -20.22 2.91
CA GLY A 103 -7.45 -19.96 3.62
C GLY A 103 -7.10 -18.49 3.75
N VAL A 104 -7.22 -17.72 2.65
CA VAL A 104 -6.97 -16.27 2.69
C VAL A 104 -7.97 -15.56 3.60
N VAL A 105 -9.27 -15.90 3.50
CA VAL A 105 -10.31 -15.31 4.34
C VAL A 105 -10.10 -15.66 5.82
N LEU A 106 -9.92 -16.94 6.15
CA LEU A 106 -9.64 -17.37 7.52
C LEU A 106 -8.35 -16.76 8.07
N GLY A 107 -7.29 -16.68 7.25
CA GLY A 107 -6.03 -16.05 7.61
C GLY A 107 -6.20 -14.56 7.94
N LEU A 108 -6.93 -13.81 7.11
CA LEU A 108 -7.25 -12.40 7.36
C LEU A 108 -8.07 -12.22 8.63
N PHE A 109 -9.10 -13.06 8.85
CA PHE A 109 -9.91 -12.98 10.06
C PHE A 109 -9.15 -13.43 11.31
N ALA A 110 -8.26 -14.41 11.22
CA ALA A 110 -7.37 -14.81 12.30
C ALA A 110 -6.38 -13.68 12.65
N ALA A 111 -5.78 -13.04 11.64
CA ALA A 111 -4.92 -11.87 11.84
C ALA A 111 -5.70 -10.72 12.49
N MET A 112 -6.92 -10.43 12.03
CA MET A 112 -7.77 -9.38 12.60
C MET A 112 -8.22 -9.72 14.03
N ALA A 113 -8.52 -10.98 14.33
CA ALA A 113 -8.82 -11.45 15.67
C ALA A 113 -7.62 -11.32 16.60
N MET A 114 -6.41 -11.62 16.11
CA MET A 114 -5.16 -11.46 16.86
C MET A 114 -4.82 -9.99 17.10
N VAL A 115 -5.06 -9.13 16.11
CA VAL A 115 -4.93 -7.67 16.26
C VAL A 115 -5.93 -7.14 17.30
N ALA A 116 -7.18 -7.60 17.24
CA ALA A 116 -8.20 -7.24 18.23
C ALA A 116 -7.82 -7.73 19.63
N ALA A 117 -7.22 -8.92 19.74
CA ALA A 117 -6.71 -9.46 20.99
C ALA A 117 -5.51 -8.68 21.54
N GLY A 118 -4.53 -8.33 20.68
CA GLY A 118 -3.36 -7.54 21.07
C GLY A 118 -3.69 -6.09 21.45
N GLY A 119 -4.72 -5.51 20.84
CA GLY A 119 -5.23 -4.18 21.23
C GLY A 119 -5.86 -4.15 22.63
N LEU A 120 -6.19 -5.31 23.21
CA LEU A 120 -6.68 -5.43 24.58
C LEU A 120 -5.56 -5.65 25.59
N ASP A 121 -4.32 -5.88 25.14
CA ASP A 121 -3.17 -6.10 26.01
C ASP A 121 -2.63 -4.75 26.49
N THR A 122 -3.17 -4.26 27.60
CA THR A 122 -2.63 -3.08 28.26
C THR A 122 -1.36 -3.46 29.02
N PRO A 123 -0.18 -2.89 28.67
CA PRO A 123 1.07 -3.24 29.34
C PRO A 123 0.96 -2.94 30.84
N GLY A 124 0.96 -4.00 31.66
CA GLY A 124 0.89 -3.93 33.12
C GLY A 124 -0.31 -4.62 33.77
N SER A 125 -1.33 -5.04 33.01
CA SER A 125 -2.44 -5.82 33.57
C SER A 125 -2.13 -7.32 33.55
N THR A 126 -1.65 -7.88 34.66
CA THR A 126 -1.55 -9.34 34.85
C THR A 126 -2.92 -10.02 35.03
N ASP A 127 -4.01 -9.30 34.73
CA ASP A 127 -5.36 -9.71 35.07
C ASP A 127 -5.86 -10.73 34.04
N PHE A 128 -6.11 -11.96 34.48
CA PHE A 128 -6.51 -13.09 33.63
C PHE A 128 -7.80 -12.85 32.82
N ARG A 129 -8.55 -11.79 33.13
CA ARG A 129 -9.78 -11.40 32.43
C ARG A 129 -9.54 -10.93 31.00
N PHE A 130 -8.39 -10.33 30.70
CA PHE A 130 -8.05 -9.81 29.38
C PHE A 130 -7.94 -10.89 28.28
N PRO A 131 -7.20 -12.01 28.47
CA PRO A 131 -7.16 -13.07 27.46
C PRO A 131 -8.52 -13.75 27.24
N MET A 132 -9.36 -13.82 28.28
CA MET A 132 -10.72 -14.35 28.14
C MET A 132 -11.61 -13.44 27.29
N LEU A 133 -11.51 -12.12 27.50
CA LEU A 133 -12.26 -11.12 26.74
C LEU A 133 -11.76 -11.04 25.28
N ALA A 134 -10.44 -11.14 25.07
CA ALA A 134 -9.83 -11.27 23.76
C ALA A 134 -10.30 -12.52 23.01
N GLY A 135 -10.36 -13.68 23.68
CA GLY A 135 -10.93 -14.90 23.11
C GLY A 135 -12.40 -14.75 22.74
N LEU A 136 -13.19 -14.07 23.58
CA LEU A 136 -14.61 -13.81 23.34
C LEU A 136 -14.84 -12.86 22.15
N VAL A 137 -13.93 -11.92 21.91
CA VAL A 137 -13.93 -11.04 20.72
C VAL A 137 -13.41 -11.77 19.47
N ALA A 138 -12.46 -12.68 19.59
CA ALA A 138 -11.91 -13.45 18.47
C ALA A 138 -12.93 -14.45 17.87
N LEU A 139 -13.77 -15.07 18.71
CA LEU A 139 -14.79 -16.04 18.29
C LEU A 139 -15.78 -15.53 17.23
N PRO A 140 -16.42 -14.35 17.36
CA PRO A 140 -17.31 -13.84 16.33
C PRO A 140 -16.58 -13.52 15.03
N PHE A 141 -15.33 -13.04 15.08
CA PHE A 141 -14.53 -12.84 13.87
C PHE A 141 -14.23 -14.15 13.15
N LEU A 142 -13.86 -15.21 13.87
CA LEU A 142 -13.70 -16.54 13.28
C LEU A 142 -15.02 -17.08 12.72
N ALA A 143 -16.14 -16.91 13.42
CA ALA A 143 -17.46 -17.33 12.96
C ALA A 143 -17.88 -16.58 11.68
N ILE A 144 -17.67 -15.26 11.62
CA ILE A 144 -17.88 -14.44 10.42
C ILE A 144 -16.94 -14.89 9.30
N GLY A 145 -15.67 -15.15 9.59
CA GLY A 145 -14.71 -15.65 8.62
C GLY A 145 -15.13 -16.99 8.01
N VAL A 146 -15.65 -17.92 8.83
CA VAL A 146 -16.20 -19.20 8.35
C VAL A 146 -17.50 -19.01 7.56
N ALA A 147 -18.39 -18.12 7.98
CA ALA A 147 -19.62 -17.82 7.27
C ALA A 147 -19.32 -17.16 5.91
N LEU A 148 -18.40 -16.20 5.89
CA LEU A 148 -17.93 -15.54 4.68
C LEU A 148 -17.18 -16.50 3.77
N TYR A 149 -16.39 -17.43 4.32
CA TYR A 149 -15.80 -18.52 3.55
C TYR A 149 -16.87 -19.35 2.85
N LYS A 150 -17.91 -19.82 3.57
CA LYS A 150 -19.00 -20.59 2.94
C LYS A 150 -19.68 -19.79 1.84
N PHE A 151 -19.92 -18.50 2.08
CA PHE A 151 -20.51 -17.59 1.10
C PHE A 151 -19.62 -17.35 -0.12
N LEU A 152 -18.31 -17.20 0.06
CA LEU A 152 -17.32 -16.92 -1.00
C LEU A 152 -16.82 -18.19 -1.71
N ALA A 153 -16.97 -19.38 -1.12
CA ALA A 153 -16.50 -20.65 -1.68
C ALA A 153 -17.52 -21.34 -2.59
N GLU A 154 -18.78 -20.94 -2.54
CA GLU A 154 -19.86 -21.47 -3.37
C GLU A 154 -20.25 -20.68 -4.63
N PRO A 155 -19.83 -19.43 -4.89
CA PRO A 155 -20.35 -18.67 -6.02
C PRO A 155 -19.81 -19.20 -7.36
N PRO A 156 -20.62 -19.12 -8.44
CA PRO A 156 -20.22 -19.51 -9.78
C PRO A 156 -18.95 -18.79 -10.27
N PHE A 157 -18.68 -17.60 -9.74
CA PHE A 157 -17.46 -16.84 -10.01
C PHE A 157 -16.17 -17.60 -9.64
N MET A 158 -16.12 -18.28 -8.49
CA MET A 158 -14.92 -19.03 -8.08
C MET A 158 -14.68 -20.25 -8.95
N GLN A 159 -15.76 -20.89 -9.43
CA GLN A 159 -15.67 -21.97 -10.40
C GLN A 159 -15.13 -21.45 -11.73
N GLU A 160 -15.54 -20.25 -12.15
CA GLU A 160 -15.05 -19.64 -13.37
C GLU A 160 -13.57 -19.25 -13.27
N LEU A 161 -13.12 -18.68 -12.14
CA LEU A 161 -11.69 -18.45 -11.88
C LEU A 161 -10.89 -19.75 -11.89
N ASP A 162 -11.42 -20.84 -11.32
CA ASP A 162 -10.74 -22.13 -11.35
C ASP A 162 -10.69 -22.74 -12.76
N ARG A 163 -11.78 -22.64 -13.53
CA ARG A 163 -11.83 -23.06 -14.94
C ARG A 163 -10.85 -22.27 -15.81
N GLN A 164 -10.63 -20.99 -15.48
CA GLN A 164 -9.61 -20.15 -16.08
C GLN A 164 -8.18 -20.50 -15.60
N GLY A 165 -8.01 -21.47 -14.71
CA GLY A 165 -6.71 -21.98 -14.30
C GLY A 165 -5.96 -21.07 -13.32
N TRP A 166 -6.62 -20.10 -12.69
CA TRP A 166 -5.97 -19.18 -11.73
C TRP A 166 -5.31 -19.93 -10.55
N PHE A 167 -5.90 -21.06 -10.15
CA PHE A 167 -5.41 -21.89 -9.04
C PHE A 167 -4.74 -23.19 -9.48
N GLY A 168 -4.76 -23.52 -10.78
CA GLY A 168 -4.12 -24.72 -11.32
C GLY A 168 -2.61 -24.54 -11.44
N THR A 169 -1.80 -25.52 -11.08
CA THR A 169 -0.35 -25.50 -11.39
C THR A 169 -0.03 -26.00 -12.80
N GLY A 170 -1.02 -26.59 -13.48
CA GLY A 170 -0.87 -27.10 -14.83
C GLY A 170 -0.80 -25.97 -15.84
N THR A 171 0.15 -26.06 -16.78
CA THR A 171 0.21 -25.14 -17.92
C THR A 171 -0.87 -25.50 -18.94
N TYR A 172 -1.69 -24.53 -19.34
CA TYR A 172 -2.71 -24.72 -20.37
C TYR A 172 -2.04 -25.03 -21.74
N LYS A 173 -2.33 -26.21 -22.33
CA LYS A 173 -1.74 -26.68 -23.60
C LYS A 173 -0.20 -26.57 -23.64
N PRO A 174 0.53 -27.40 -22.87
CA PRO A 174 1.97 -27.25 -22.64
C PRO A 174 2.86 -27.67 -23.82
N GLN A 175 2.34 -27.79 -25.04
CA GLN A 175 3.17 -28.07 -26.24
C GLN A 175 3.04 -26.99 -27.32
N GLN A 176 2.10 -26.05 -27.19
CA GLN A 176 1.79 -25.05 -28.22
C GLN A 176 2.09 -23.62 -27.73
N GLY A 177 2.50 -22.75 -28.64
CA GLY A 177 2.69 -21.32 -28.36
C GLY A 177 3.85 -20.97 -27.42
N HIS A 178 4.79 -21.90 -27.19
CA HIS A 178 5.85 -21.72 -26.19
C HIS A 178 6.75 -20.53 -26.45
N ARG A 179 7.11 -20.29 -27.71
CA ARG A 179 8.00 -19.18 -28.09
C ARG A 179 7.35 -17.85 -27.76
N MET A 180 6.12 -17.65 -28.23
CA MET A 180 5.37 -16.42 -27.99
C MET A 180 5.05 -16.20 -26.51
N ARG A 181 4.72 -17.27 -25.75
CA ARG A 181 4.49 -17.17 -24.30
C ARG A 181 5.75 -16.79 -23.53
N ARG A 182 6.89 -17.42 -23.82
CA ARG A 182 8.17 -17.08 -23.19
C ARG A 182 8.60 -15.66 -23.52
N ALA A 183 8.42 -15.23 -24.77
CA ALA A 183 8.71 -13.85 -25.19
C ALA A 183 7.83 -12.83 -24.45
N THR A 184 6.51 -13.10 -24.36
CA THR A 184 5.57 -12.26 -23.62
C THR A 184 5.91 -12.19 -22.14
N LEU A 185 6.24 -13.33 -21.52
CA LEU A 185 6.64 -13.41 -20.12
C LEU A 185 7.93 -12.63 -19.85
N ALA A 186 8.94 -12.76 -20.74
CA ALA A 186 10.18 -12.01 -20.64
C ALA A 186 9.94 -10.50 -20.76
N GLY A 187 9.08 -10.06 -21.69
CA GLY A 187 8.67 -8.67 -21.82
C GLY A 187 7.97 -8.14 -20.55
N LEU A 188 7.04 -8.92 -19.99
CA LEU A 188 6.36 -8.57 -18.73
C LEU A 188 7.34 -8.50 -17.55
N TRP A 189 8.31 -9.41 -17.45
CA TRP A 189 9.32 -9.38 -16.40
C TRP A 189 10.24 -8.16 -16.50
N LEU A 190 10.67 -7.79 -17.71
CA LEU A 190 11.44 -6.57 -17.92
C LEU A 190 10.63 -5.33 -17.54
N PHE A 191 9.36 -5.28 -17.93
CA PHE A 191 8.45 -4.19 -17.57
C PHE A 191 8.24 -4.09 -16.05
N ILE A 192 7.95 -5.21 -15.39
CA ILE A 192 7.77 -5.27 -13.93
C ILE A 192 9.06 -4.88 -13.22
N GLY A 193 10.20 -5.45 -13.62
CA GLY A 193 11.49 -5.13 -13.01
C GLY A 193 11.84 -3.65 -13.13
N SER A 194 11.64 -3.06 -14.32
CA SER A 194 11.83 -1.62 -14.54
C SER A 194 10.85 -0.77 -13.72
N GLY A 195 9.58 -1.17 -13.64
CA GLY A 195 8.55 -0.47 -12.88
C GLY A 195 8.82 -0.48 -11.38
N VAL A 196 9.16 -1.64 -10.82
CA VAL A 196 9.52 -1.77 -9.39
C VAL A 196 10.80 -1.01 -9.08
N TYR A 197 11.82 -1.09 -9.94
CA TYR A 197 13.06 -0.33 -9.76
C TYR A 197 12.79 1.19 -9.74
N THR A 198 11.96 1.68 -10.65
CA THR A 198 11.57 3.09 -10.71
C THR A 198 10.78 3.50 -9.46
N ALA A 199 9.82 2.68 -9.02
CA ALA A 199 9.03 2.94 -7.81
C ALA A 199 9.89 2.93 -6.54
N TRP A 200 10.90 2.07 -6.48
CA TRP A 200 11.87 2.00 -5.40
C TRP A 200 12.76 3.25 -5.36
N GLN A 201 13.31 3.67 -6.51
CA GLN A 201 14.12 4.89 -6.63
C GLN A 201 13.32 6.16 -6.31
N ALA A 202 12.04 6.20 -6.69
CA ALA A 202 11.15 7.32 -6.41
C ALA A 202 10.73 7.42 -4.92
N GLY A 203 11.07 6.44 -4.09
CA GLY A 203 10.68 6.41 -2.68
C GLY A 203 9.18 6.21 -2.44
N VAL A 204 8.42 5.82 -3.48
CA VAL A 204 6.97 5.58 -3.42
C VAL A 204 6.66 4.36 -2.55
N LEU A 205 7.60 3.40 -2.49
CA LEU A 205 7.57 2.28 -1.55
C LEU A 205 7.95 2.77 -0.14
N ALA A 206 7.08 3.58 0.45
CA ALA A 206 7.17 3.98 1.85
C ALA A 206 6.80 2.80 2.76
N PRO A 207 7.34 2.72 3.99
CA PRO A 207 6.90 1.77 5.00
C PRO A 207 5.36 1.76 5.08
N ALA A 208 4.74 0.64 4.72
CA ALA A 208 3.30 0.47 4.81
C ALA A 208 2.98 0.18 6.28
N ASN A 209 2.95 1.25 7.06
CA ASN A 209 2.59 1.17 8.46
C ASN A 209 1.08 1.29 8.55
N LEU A 210 0.39 0.18 8.78
CA LEU A 210 -1.03 0.24 9.10
C LEU A 210 -1.15 0.77 10.52
N THR A 211 -1.38 2.09 10.61
CA THR A 211 -1.66 2.73 11.89
C THR A 211 -3.04 2.30 12.31
N MET A 212 -3.10 1.40 13.29
CA MET A 212 -4.37 1.03 13.87
C MET A 212 -4.89 2.24 14.67
N PRO A 213 -6.11 2.71 14.41
CA PRO A 213 -6.63 3.88 15.11
C PRO A 213 -6.96 3.63 16.59
N PHE A 214 -6.72 2.41 17.09
CA PHE A 214 -7.17 1.94 18.41
C PHE A 214 -6.04 1.63 19.40
N THR A 215 -4.78 1.88 19.06
CA THR A 215 -3.63 1.55 19.92
C THR A 215 -3.62 2.31 21.24
N GLY A 216 -4.44 3.36 21.35
CA GLY A 216 -4.70 4.03 22.61
C GLY A 216 -3.58 4.94 23.10
N TYR A 217 -2.48 5.10 22.35
CA TYR A 217 -1.36 5.97 22.71
C TYR A 217 -1.04 7.02 21.64
N TYR A 218 -0.63 8.18 22.11
CA TYR A 218 -0.28 9.35 21.32
C TYR A 218 1.12 9.84 21.73
N ALA A 219 2.00 10.05 20.75
CA ALA A 219 3.30 10.68 20.97
C ALA A 219 3.14 12.20 20.85
N VAL A 220 3.56 12.93 21.87
CA VAL A 220 3.49 14.40 21.89
C VAL A 220 4.49 14.98 20.88
N SER A 221 3.98 15.53 19.77
CA SER A 221 4.83 16.16 18.75
C SER A 221 5.24 17.58 19.12
N ASP A 222 4.33 18.31 19.76
CA ASP A 222 4.56 19.63 20.34
C ASP A 222 3.70 19.75 21.61
N PRO A 223 4.30 19.88 22.80
CA PRO A 223 3.56 20.00 24.04
C PRO A 223 2.75 21.31 24.14
N HIS A 224 3.07 22.35 23.35
CA HIS A 224 2.40 23.67 23.43
C HIS A 224 2.27 24.18 24.88
N ASP A 225 1.07 24.53 25.34
CA ASP A 225 0.85 25.02 26.71
C ASP A 225 0.75 23.87 27.73
N ALA A 226 0.74 22.62 27.28
CA ALA A 226 0.67 21.44 28.15
C ALA A 226 1.95 21.19 28.96
N GLU A 227 3.08 21.77 28.55
CA GLU A 227 4.33 21.76 29.30
C GLU A 227 4.18 22.46 30.67
N PHE A 228 3.26 23.43 30.77
CA PHE A 228 3.03 24.23 31.97
C PHE A 228 1.88 23.71 32.84
N ILE A 229 1.32 22.53 32.54
CA ILE A 229 0.37 21.88 33.44
C ILE A 229 1.14 21.36 34.65
N THR A 230 1.34 22.23 35.63
CA THR A 230 1.79 21.84 36.99
C THR A 230 0.59 21.74 37.91
N VAL A 231 -0.58 21.40 37.37
CA VAL A 231 -1.82 21.38 38.14
C VAL A 231 -1.76 20.17 39.08
N GLU A 232 -1.22 20.41 40.27
CA GLU A 232 -1.15 19.49 41.40
C GLU A 232 -2.54 18.89 41.69
N SER A 233 -3.61 19.62 41.38
CA SER A 233 -5.01 19.17 41.52
C SER A 233 -5.51 18.24 40.40
N ALA A 234 -4.78 18.05 39.30
CA ALA A 234 -5.16 17.15 38.20
C ALA A 234 -4.42 15.80 38.24
N GLY A 235 -3.31 15.71 38.99
CA GLY A 235 -2.49 14.50 39.08
C GLY A 235 -1.79 14.13 37.77
N ILE A 236 -1.59 15.11 36.86
CA ILE A 236 -0.97 14.91 35.55
C ILE A 236 0.42 15.55 35.57
N ALA A 237 1.46 14.78 35.26
CA ALA A 237 2.81 15.28 35.12
C ALA A 237 2.94 16.21 33.88
N PRO A 238 3.82 17.24 33.92
CA PRO A 238 4.06 18.11 32.78
C PRO A 238 4.56 17.30 31.58
N MET A 239 4.07 17.63 30.40
CA MET A 239 4.38 16.88 29.17
C MET A 239 5.59 17.46 28.46
N THR A 240 6.52 16.59 28.11
CA THR A 240 7.67 16.91 27.27
C THR A 240 7.49 16.34 25.87
N LYS A 241 8.19 16.95 24.90
CA LYS A 241 8.17 16.50 23.51
C LYS A 241 8.72 15.07 23.42
N GLY A 242 7.95 14.17 22.82
CA GLY A 242 8.27 12.75 22.73
C GLY A 242 7.66 11.88 23.82
N ASP A 243 6.98 12.47 24.82
CA ASP A 243 6.22 11.69 25.80
C ASP A 243 5.05 10.97 25.15
N HIS A 244 4.72 9.82 25.73
CA HIS A 244 3.67 8.92 25.26
C HIS A 244 2.49 9.01 26.21
N VAL A 245 1.34 9.41 25.68
CA VAL A 245 0.15 9.74 26.46
C VAL A 245 -0.97 8.81 26.04
N SER A 246 -1.64 8.19 27.02
CA SER A 246 -2.81 7.36 26.71
C SER A 246 -3.96 8.23 26.18
N ARG A 247 -4.85 7.66 25.36
CA ARG A 247 -6.02 8.36 24.81
C ARG A 247 -6.91 8.94 25.91
N LEU A 248 -7.01 8.23 27.04
CA LEU A 248 -7.79 8.66 28.19
C LEU A 248 -7.15 9.87 28.90
N GLU A 249 -5.82 9.88 29.04
CA GLU A 249 -5.07 11.02 29.57
C GLU A 249 -5.13 12.21 28.61
N TYR A 250 -4.92 11.98 27.30
CA TYR A 250 -5.04 13.02 26.29
C TYR A 250 -6.45 13.63 26.27
N SER A 251 -7.52 12.82 26.32
CA SER A 251 -8.89 13.35 26.39
C SER A 251 -9.16 14.13 27.67
N ARG A 252 -8.54 13.75 28.80
CA ARG A 252 -8.64 14.52 30.04
C ARG A 252 -7.94 15.87 29.90
N ILE A 253 -6.75 15.91 29.32
CA ILE A 253 -5.98 17.16 29.10
C ILE A 253 -6.70 18.09 28.14
N VAL A 254 -7.18 17.56 27.00
CA VAL A 254 -7.97 18.34 26.05
C VAL A 254 -9.28 18.81 26.69
N GLY A 255 -9.92 18.01 27.53
CA GLY A 255 -11.11 18.41 28.29
C GLY A 255 -10.85 19.56 29.29
N LEU A 256 -9.66 19.59 29.90
CA LEU A 256 -9.22 20.68 30.78
C LEU A 256 -8.85 21.96 30.01
N MET A 257 -8.46 21.85 28.73
CA MET A 257 -8.02 23.01 27.92
C MET A 257 -9.08 23.55 26.95
N SER A 258 -10.04 22.72 26.53
CA SER A 258 -11.07 23.11 25.57
C SER A 258 -12.15 24.00 26.19
N SER A 259 -12.54 25.04 25.46
CA SER A 259 -13.48 26.08 25.86
C SER A 259 -14.86 25.52 26.20
N GLY A 260 -15.33 25.74 27.43
CA GLY A 260 -16.70 25.43 27.85
C GLY A 260 -16.84 24.48 29.04
N SER A 261 -15.74 23.87 29.53
CA SER A 261 -15.78 23.11 30.79
C SER A 261 -15.60 24.06 31.98
N SER A 262 -16.26 23.76 33.11
CA SER A 262 -16.14 24.56 34.35
C SER A 262 -14.72 24.60 34.94
N GLY A 263 -13.75 23.91 34.31
CA GLY A 263 -12.34 23.85 34.67
C GLY A 263 -11.38 24.28 33.56
N GLN A 264 -11.83 25.09 32.59
CA GLN A 264 -10.97 25.57 31.49
C GLN A 264 -9.70 26.24 32.05
N LEU A 265 -8.54 25.81 31.56
CA LEU A 265 -7.26 26.41 31.92
C LEU A 265 -6.93 27.58 30.98
N VAL A 266 -6.45 28.68 31.55
CA VAL A 266 -6.05 29.87 30.80
C VAL A 266 -4.61 30.22 31.12
N LYS A 267 -3.85 30.60 30.09
CA LYS A 267 -2.45 31.00 30.25
C LYS A 267 -2.36 32.44 30.73
N ILE A 268 -1.73 32.64 31.88
CA ILE A 268 -1.49 33.96 32.46
C ILE A 268 -0.37 34.66 31.66
N ARG A 269 -0.64 35.89 31.19
CA ARG A 269 0.36 36.79 30.63
C ARG A 269 0.56 38.00 31.54
N GLY A 270 1.79 38.48 31.63
CA GLY A 270 2.14 39.70 32.38
C GLY A 270 3.16 39.45 33.48
N ASP A 271 3.35 40.44 34.34
CA ASP A 271 4.29 40.35 35.46
C ASP A 271 3.75 39.47 36.59
N ARG A 272 4.67 38.94 37.41
CA ARG A 272 4.30 38.16 38.59
C ARG A 272 3.47 39.03 39.54
N GLN A 273 2.29 38.55 39.91
CA GLN A 273 1.40 39.24 40.87
C GLN A 273 0.97 38.28 41.97
N GLU A 274 0.97 38.76 43.21
CA GLU A 274 0.46 38.02 44.36
C GLU A 274 -0.85 38.66 44.78
N ILE A 275 -1.95 37.92 44.63
CA ILE A 275 -3.30 38.41 44.93
C ILE A 275 -3.88 37.52 46.04
N PRO A 276 -4.28 38.09 47.19
CA PRO A 276 -4.97 37.33 48.22
C PRO A 276 -6.38 36.97 47.71
N VAL A 277 -6.66 35.67 47.57
CA VAL A 277 -8.01 35.16 47.28
C VAL A 277 -8.46 34.39 48.51
N ASP A 278 -9.59 34.78 49.11
CA ASP A 278 -10.14 34.18 50.33
C ASP A 278 -9.12 34.09 51.48
N GLY A 279 -8.27 35.12 51.62
CA GLY A 279 -7.25 35.21 52.67
C GLY A 279 -5.98 34.37 52.44
N LYS A 280 -5.87 33.66 51.31
CA LYS A 280 -4.64 32.94 50.91
C LYS A 280 -3.95 33.67 49.75
N PRO A 281 -2.63 33.90 49.82
CA PRO A 281 -1.89 34.51 48.71
C PRO A 281 -1.83 33.52 47.54
N VAL A 282 -2.44 33.89 46.41
CA VAL A 282 -2.31 33.16 45.15
C VAL A 282 -1.30 33.88 44.28
N VAL A 283 -0.18 33.21 44.00
CA VAL A 283 0.92 33.76 43.18
C VAL A 283 0.65 33.43 41.71
N PHE A 284 0.44 34.46 40.90
CA PHE A 284 0.31 34.37 39.45
C PHE A 284 1.69 34.57 38.83
N GLU A 285 2.29 33.49 38.33
CA GLU A 285 3.55 33.55 37.58
C GLU A 285 3.25 33.59 36.07
N PRO A 286 3.94 34.43 35.28
CA PRO A 286 3.82 34.41 33.82
C PRO A 286 4.06 33.01 33.26
N GLY A 287 3.17 32.57 32.37
CA GLY A 287 3.27 31.26 31.72
C GLY A 287 2.65 30.10 32.50
N ARG A 288 2.26 30.28 33.77
CA ARG A 288 1.45 29.27 34.46
C ARG A 288 0.01 29.25 33.96
N LEU A 289 -0.60 28.08 34.05
CA LEU A 289 -2.01 27.87 33.78
C LEU A 289 -2.82 28.06 35.06
N ALA A 290 -3.88 28.87 35.00
CA ALA A 290 -4.84 29.01 36.09
C ALA A 290 -6.24 28.63 35.61
N SER A 291 -7.09 28.20 36.55
CA SER A 291 -8.49 27.92 36.22
C SER A 291 -9.21 29.21 35.80
N HIS A 292 -10.02 29.13 34.76
CA HIS A 292 -10.80 30.25 34.25
C HIS A 292 -11.77 30.78 35.32
N GLU A 293 -12.25 29.94 36.23
CA GLU A 293 -13.08 30.37 37.36
C GLU A 293 -12.30 31.26 38.33
N THR A 294 -11.06 30.86 38.70
CA THR A 294 -10.18 31.66 39.54
C THR A 294 -9.88 33.01 38.90
N VAL A 295 -9.53 33.02 37.61
CA VAL A 295 -9.26 34.25 36.85
C VAL A 295 -10.51 35.14 36.78
N ARG A 296 -11.68 34.57 36.51
CA ARG A 296 -12.94 35.33 36.46
C ARG A 296 -13.33 35.89 37.84
N LYS A 297 -13.13 35.14 38.93
CA LYS A 297 -13.35 35.64 40.30
C LYS A 297 -12.44 36.84 40.57
N ILE A 298 -11.14 36.73 40.24
CA ILE A 298 -10.17 37.81 40.43
C ILE A 298 -10.50 39.03 39.58
N ASN A 299 -10.83 38.85 38.31
CA ASN A 299 -11.22 39.98 37.45
C ASN A 299 -12.48 40.69 37.97
N ARG A 300 -13.43 39.95 38.58
CA ARG A 300 -14.58 40.56 39.27
C ARG A 300 -14.14 41.38 40.49
N LEU A 301 -13.25 40.86 41.33
CA LEU A 301 -12.71 41.59 42.49
C LEU A 301 -11.97 42.87 42.05
N ILE A 302 -11.13 42.77 41.02
CA ILE A 302 -10.39 43.93 40.46
C ILE A 302 -11.34 44.97 39.83
N SER A 303 -12.45 44.52 39.23
CA SER A 303 -13.43 45.41 38.62
C SER A 303 -14.31 46.16 39.62
N ASN A 304 -14.41 45.67 40.87
CA ASN A 304 -15.22 46.31 41.90
C ASN A 304 -14.48 47.53 42.49
N PRO A 305 -15.00 48.77 42.33
CA PRO A 305 -14.30 49.99 42.74
C PRO A 305 -13.97 50.04 44.24
N ASP A 306 -14.80 49.47 45.09
CA ASP A 306 -14.60 49.48 46.55
C ASP A 306 -13.45 48.55 46.97
N GLU A 307 -13.29 47.41 46.30
CA GLU A 307 -12.19 46.47 46.56
C GLU A 307 -10.88 46.93 45.91
N LYS A 308 -10.96 47.65 44.79
CA LYS A 308 -9.79 48.18 44.09
C LYS A 308 -8.94 49.12 44.97
N ALA A 309 -9.58 49.84 45.91
CA ALA A 309 -8.90 50.66 46.90
C ALA A 309 -8.11 49.83 47.94
N TYR A 310 -8.57 48.61 48.22
CA TYR A 310 -7.96 47.71 49.21
C TYR A 310 -6.75 46.95 48.65
N PHE A 311 -6.80 46.61 47.37
CA PHE A 311 -5.79 45.79 46.70
C PHE A 311 -4.66 46.63 46.04
N GLY A 312 -4.86 47.92 45.77
CA GLY A 312 -3.82 48.76 45.15
C GLY A 312 -3.79 48.61 43.61
N ILE A 313 -2.76 49.16 42.95
CA ILE A 313 -2.69 49.28 41.48
C ILE A 313 -2.37 47.92 40.82
N TYR A 314 -3.29 46.96 40.88
CA TYR A 314 -3.19 45.76 40.06
C TYR A 314 -3.59 46.08 38.63
N ARG A 315 -2.74 45.68 37.69
CA ARG A 315 -3.03 45.76 36.25
C ARG A 315 -3.90 44.56 35.87
N GLU A 316 -4.89 44.79 35.01
CA GLU A 316 -5.74 43.73 34.47
C GLU A 316 -4.89 42.56 33.95
N ILE A 317 -5.16 41.35 34.45
CA ILE A 317 -4.43 40.15 34.07
C ILE A 317 -4.85 39.80 32.66
N GLN A 318 -3.92 39.88 31.70
CA GLN A 318 -4.18 39.43 30.34
C GLN A 318 -4.10 37.92 30.27
N PHE A 319 -5.08 37.31 29.61
CA PHE A 319 -5.17 35.87 29.51
C PHE A 319 -5.40 35.45 28.06
N LYS A 320 -4.82 34.31 27.69
CA LYS A 320 -5.00 33.68 26.37
C LYS A 320 -5.45 32.24 26.59
N ASP A 321 -6.42 31.79 25.78
CA ASP A 321 -6.86 30.40 25.80
C ASP A 321 -5.66 29.45 25.63
N ALA A 322 -5.59 28.43 26.49
CA ALA A 322 -4.53 27.44 26.44
C ALA A 322 -4.66 26.60 25.15
N VAL A 323 -3.54 26.42 24.45
CA VAL A 323 -3.50 25.59 23.24
C VAL A 323 -3.22 24.14 23.64
N PRO A 324 -4.09 23.17 23.28
CA PRO A 324 -3.87 21.76 23.59
C PRO A 324 -2.61 21.23 22.89
N PRO A 325 -1.94 20.21 23.46
CA PRO A 325 -0.73 19.66 22.86
C PRO A 325 -1.04 19.05 21.50
N SER A 326 -0.14 19.24 20.53
CA SER A 326 -0.23 18.53 19.26
C SER A 326 0.35 17.13 19.47
N VAL A 327 -0.45 16.13 19.09
CA VAL A 327 -0.06 14.73 19.19
C VAL A 327 -0.05 14.06 17.83
N ARG A 328 0.88 13.12 17.65
CA ARG A 328 0.87 12.18 16.54
C ARG A 328 0.53 10.79 17.07
N PRO A 329 -0.17 9.94 16.32
CA PRO A 329 -0.36 8.55 16.70
C PRO A 329 0.99 7.91 17.00
N ASP A 330 1.13 7.36 18.21
CA ASP A 330 2.37 6.71 18.60
C ASP A 330 2.56 5.43 17.79
N GLY A 331 3.69 5.32 17.10
CA GLY A 331 3.98 4.19 16.22
C GLY A 331 4.04 2.83 16.92
N ARG A 332 4.01 2.80 18.26
CA ARG A 332 4.10 1.61 19.11
C ARG A 332 2.97 0.58 18.96
N GLY A 333 1.89 0.90 18.24
CA GLY A 333 0.89 -0.09 17.83
C GLY A 333 0.61 -0.11 16.33
N GLN A 334 1.56 0.37 15.51
CA GLN A 334 1.51 0.13 14.08
C GLN A 334 1.89 -1.33 13.84
N ALA A 335 0.95 -2.14 13.33
CA ALA A 335 1.33 -3.37 12.67
C ALA A 335 2.13 -2.97 11.44
N MET A 336 3.45 -3.16 11.54
CA MET A 336 4.36 -2.90 10.46
C MET A 336 4.17 -4.03 9.44
N LEU A 337 3.26 -3.81 8.49
CA LEU A 337 2.81 -4.83 7.55
C LEU A 337 3.96 -5.33 6.67
N LEU A 338 4.90 -4.43 6.31
CA LEU A 338 6.16 -4.79 5.67
C LEU A 338 7.32 -3.93 6.20
N PRO A 339 8.37 -4.55 6.77
CA PRO A 339 9.32 -3.88 7.65
C PRO A 339 10.42 -3.06 6.96
N SER A 340 10.87 -3.47 5.77
CA SER A 340 11.91 -2.73 5.04
C SER A 340 11.46 -2.39 3.62
N ARG A 341 11.94 -1.25 3.10
CA ARG A 341 11.70 -0.86 1.69
C ARG A 341 12.17 -1.94 0.71
N GLY A 342 13.24 -2.67 1.05
CA GLY A 342 13.75 -3.79 0.26
C GLY A 342 12.78 -4.97 0.27
N THR A 343 12.27 -5.36 1.43
CA THR A 343 11.28 -6.44 1.56
C THR A 343 9.99 -6.11 0.81
N GLN A 344 9.54 -4.84 0.86
CA GLN A 344 8.39 -4.39 0.09
C GLN A 344 8.59 -4.53 -1.41
N ALA A 345 9.72 -4.06 -1.93
CA ALA A 345 10.04 -4.18 -3.35
C ALA A 345 10.07 -5.66 -3.78
N LEU A 346 10.65 -6.54 -2.95
CA LEU A 346 10.69 -7.98 -3.20
C LEU A 346 9.29 -8.61 -3.21
N VAL A 347 8.47 -8.35 -2.21
CA VAL A 347 7.10 -8.90 -2.13
C VAL A 347 6.26 -8.39 -3.29
N PHE A 348 6.34 -7.10 -3.61
CA PHE A 348 5.60 -6.51 -4.72
C PHE A 348 6.06 -7.07 -6.07
N THR A 349 7.37 -7.26 -6.26
CA THR A 349 7.92 -7.91 -7.46
C THR A 349 7.44 -9.35 -7.56
N ALA A 350 7.51 -10.13 -6.48
CA ALA A 350 7.06 -11.51 -6.46
C ALA A 350 5.57 -11.63 -6.81
N LEU A 351 4.74 -10.74 -6.26
CA LEU A 351 3.30 -10.69 -6.55
C LEU A 351 3.02 -10.33 -8.00
N LEU A 352 3.72 -9.33 -8.56
CA LEU A 352 3.57 -8.95 -9.96
C LEU A 352 4.09 -10.02 -10.92
N VAL A 353 5.22 -10.67 -10.61
CA VAL A 353 5.77 -11.78 -11.38
C VAL A 353 4.80 -12.97 -11.36
N TRP A 354 4.25 -13.31 -10.20
CA TRP A 354 3.20 -14.32 -10.08
C TRP A 354 1.99 -13.95 -10.94
N LEU A 355 1.51 -12.71 -10.84
CA LEU A 355 0.37 -12.23 -11.62
C LEU A 355 0.63 -12.30 -13.12
N ALA A 356 1.82 -11.93 -13.59
CA ALA A 356 2.22 -12.01 -15.00
C ALA A 356 2.23 -13.46 -15.49
N VAL A 357 2.81 -14.38 -14.71
CA VAL A 357 2.80 -15.82 -15.04
C VAL A 357 1.35 -16.33 -15.14
N ARG A 358 0.47 -15.90 -14.24
CA ARG A 358 -0.94 -16.29 -14.24
C ARG A 358 -1.71 -15.72 -15.42
N LEU A 359 -1.54 -14.44 -15.72
CA LEU A 359 -2.21 -13.77 -16.83
C LEU A 359 -1.86 -14.44 -18.17
N VAL A 360 -0.59 -14.80 -18.38
CA VAL A 360 -0.14 -15.53 -19.57
C VAL A 360 -0.78 -16.93 -19.69
N GLN A 361 -1.16 -17.54 -18.58
CA GLN A 361 -1.75 -18.88 -18.52
C GLN A 361 -3.29 -18.89 -18.63
N VAL A 362 -3.95 -17.73 -18.59
CA VAL A 362 -5.41 -17.65 -18.74
C VAL A 362 -5.81 -18.21 -20.12
N PRO A 363 -6.75 -19.18 -20.22
CA PRO A 363 -7.05 -19.90 -21.46
C PRO A 363 -7.28 -19.01 -22.68
N ALA A 364 -8.08 -17.95 -22.54
CA ALA A 364 -8.38 -17.02 -23.63
C ALA A 364 -7.13 -16.31 -24.16
N PHE A 365 -6.29 -15.81 -23.26
CA PHE A 365 -5.04 -15.14 -23.64
C PHE A 365 -4.00 -16.14 -24.16
N ALA A 366 -3.94 -17.33 -23.57
CA ALA A 366 -3.05 -18.40 -23.97
C ALA A 366 -3.39 -18.95 -25.38
N ASP A 367 -4.67 -19.02 -25.74
CA ASP A 367 -5.15 -19.36 -27.08
C ASP A 367 -4.85 -18.24 -28.08
N PHE A 368 -5.01 -16.97 -27.68
CA PHE A 368 -4.56 -15.84 -28.50
C PHE A 368 -3.07 -15.95 -28.83
N LEU A 369 -2.21 -16.17 -27.83
CA LEU A 369 -0.77 -16.31 -28.06
C LEU A 369 -0.41 -17.53 -28.92
N ILE A 370 -1.15 -18.65 -28.79
CA ILE A 370 -0.97 -19.81 -29.67
C ILE A 370 -1.35 -19.44 -31.11
N SER A 371 -2.47 -18.75 -31.30
CA SER A 371 -2.90 -18.30 -32.62
C SER A 371 -1.92 -17.31 -33.22
N THR A 372 -1.38 -16.38 -32.43
CA THR A 372 -0.35 -15.44 -32.87
C THR A 372 0.94 -16.18 -33.25
N ASP A 373 1.37 -17.19 -32.49
CA ASP A 373 2.54 -18.00 -32.82
C ASP A 373 2.32 -18.76 -34.15
N ALA A 374 1.14 -19.33 -34.35
CA ALA A 374 0.77 -19.98 -35.61
C ALA A 374 0.73 -18.98 -36.79
N GLU A 375 0.24 -17.77 -36.56
CA GLU A 375 0.19 -16.73 -37.58
C GLU A 375 1.59 -16.17 -37.90
N MET A 376 2.43 -15.97 -36.89
CA MET A 376 3.82 -15.55 -37.05
C MET A 376 4.66 -16.60 -37.78
N ASN A 377 4.36 -17.90 -37.62
CA ASN A 377 5.01 -18.96 -38.39
C ASN A 377 4.63 -18.96 -39.88
N LYS A 378 3.50 -18.33 -40.26
CA LYS A 378 3.14 -18.13 -41.68
C LYS A 378 3.88 -16.94 -42.28
N VAL A 379 4.28 -15.96 -41.47
CA VAL A 379 5.07 -14.82 -41.92
C VAL A 379 6.48 -15.31 -42.24
N SER A 380 6.78 -15.45 -43.53
CA SER A 380 8.14 -15.69 -43.99
C SER A 380 8.97 -14.42 -43.76
N TRP A 381 9.73 -14.41 -42.67
CA TRP A 381 10.67 -13.33 -42.40
C TRP A 381 11.65 -13.22 -43.58
N ALA A 382 11.76 -12.02 -44.15
CA ALA A 382 12.69 -11.76 -45.24
C ALA A 382 14.11 -12.15 -44.81
N SER A 383 14.83 -12.87 -45.68
CA SER A 383 16.24 -13.15 -45.42
C SER A 383 16.99 -11.82 -45.27
N ARG A 384 18.07 -11.80 -44.46
CA ARG A 384 18.88 -10.59 -44.26
C ARG A 384 19.31 -9.96 -45.59
N THR A 385 19.59 -10.78 -46.60
CA THR A 385 19.93 -10.35 -47.95
C THR A 385 18.79 -9.60 -48.63
N LYS A 386 17.55 -10.12 -48.54
CA LYS A 386 16.37 -9.47 -49.11
C LYS A 386 16.04 -8.17 -48.39
N LEU A 387 16.13 -8.15 -47.05
CA LEU A 387 15.94 -6.93 -46.27
C LEU A 387 16.94 -5.83 -46.68
N TRP A 388 18.21 -6.20 -46.88
CA TRP A 388 19.23 -5.27 -47.33
C TRP A 388 18.98 -4.77 -48.76
N GLN A 389 18.60 -5.66 -49.68
CA GLN A 389 18.23 -5.29 -51.05
C GLN A 389 17.07 -4.30 -51.07
N ASP A 390 15.98 -4.59 -50.35
CA ASP A 390 14.80 -3.73 -50.29
C ASP A 390 15.16 -2.36 -49.68
N THR A 391 15.97 -2.34 -48.61
CA THR A 391 16.43 -1.08 -47.98
C THR A 391 17.31 -0.25 -48.92
N VAL A 392 18.24 -0.89 -49.64
CA VAL A 392 19.12 -0.21 -50.60
C VAL A 392 18.31 0.39 -51.75
N VAL A 393 17.32 -0.33 -52.28
CA VAL A 393 16.44 0.21 -53.34
C VAL A 393 15.73 1.47 -52.86
N VAL A 394 15.18 1.46 -51.64
CA VAL A 394 14.51 2.64 -51.06
C VAL A 394 15.47 3.81 -50.88
N ILE A 395 16.66 3.57 -50.32
CA ILE A 395 17.69 4.60 -50.12
C ILE A 395 18.13 5.20 -51.46
N VAL A 396 18.40 4.36 -52.45
CA VAL A 396 18.79 4.79 -53.80
C VAL A 396 17.66 5.58 -54.46
N GLY A 397 16.41 5.14 -54.34
CA GLY A 397 15.24 5.86 -54.86
C GLY A 397 15.07 7.25 -54.23
N MET A 398 15.18 7.35 -52.91
CA MET A 398 15.15 8.63 -52.20
C MET A 398 16.31 9.55 -52.63
N LEU A 399 17.52 9.00 -52.82
CA LEU A 399 18.69 9.75 -53.25
C LEU A 399 18.58 10.24 -54.70
N LEU A 400 18.07 9.40 -55.62
CA LEU A 400 17.81 9.79 -57.01
C LEU A 400 16.73 10.88 -57.09
N MET A 401 15.66 10.76 -56.31
CA MET A 401 14.61 11.78 -56.24
C MET A 401 15.17 13.11 -55.73
N ALA A 402 15.99 13.08 -54.67
CA ALA A 402 16.66 14.26 -54.14
C ALA A 402 17.61 14.89 -55.16
N ALA A 403 18.40 14.08 -55.88
CA ALA A 403 19.29 14.55 -56.94
C ALA A 403 18.53 15.17 -58.12
N LEU A 404 17.39 14.60 -58.51
CA LEU A 404 16.54 15.16 -59.56
C LEU A 404 15.92 16.50 -59.14
N MET A 405 15.40 16.60 -57.91
CA MET A 405 14.90 17.86 -57.35
C MET A 405 15.99 18.92 -57.34
N MET A 406 17.18 18.57 -56.85
CA MET A 406 18.33 19.47 -56.87
C MET A 406 18.72 19.87 -58.30
N GLY A 407 18.67 18.94 -59.25
CA GLY A 407 18.93 19.23 -60.66
C GLY A 407 17.92 20.20 -61.27
N LEU A 408 16.62 20.00 -61.01
CA LEU A 408 15.56 20.90 -61.45
C LEU A 408 15.69 22.28 -60.81
N ASP A 409 15.99 22.34 -59.51
CA ASP A 409 16.21 23.61 -58.80
C ASP A 409 17.37 24.39 -59.43
N GLN A 410 18.51 23.73 -59.68
CA GLN A 410 19.65 24.38 -60.33
C GLN A 410 19.34 24.81 -61.77
N MET A 411 18.61 23.97 -62.53
CA MET A 411 18.17 24.30 -63.88
C MET A 411 17.27 25.54 -63.89
N TRP A 412 16.22 25.57 -63.05
CA TRP A 412 15.31 26.70 -62.94
C TRP A 412 16.03 27.97 -62.48
N ARG A 413 16.95 27.82 -61.52
CA ARG A 413 17.78 28.93 -61.04
C ARG A 413 18.63 29.49 -62.17
N GLY A 414 19.24 28.63 -63.00
CA GLY A 414 19.99 29.04 -64.19
C GLY A 414 19.11 29.78 -65.22
N VAL A 415 17.96 29.21 -65.56
CA VAL A 415 17.01 29.81 -66.53
C VAL A 415 16.52 31.18 -66.06
N LEU A 416 16.09 31.29 -64.81
CA LEU A 416 15.58 32.55 -64.25
C LEU A 416 16.67 33.61 -64.06
N THR A 417 17.92 33.19 -63.84
CA THR A 417 19.07 34.11 -63.83
C THR A 417 19.36 34.62 -65.24
N ALA A 418 19.31 33.74 -66.24
CA ALA A 418 19.55 34.10 -67.64
C ALA A 418 18.49 35.08 -68.18
N THR A 419 17.22 34.92 -67.79
CA THR A 419 16.15 35.86 -68.17
C THR A 419 16.20 37.18 -67.40
N SER A 420 17.23 37.42 -66.58
CA SER A 420 17.41 38.62 -65.75
C SER A 420 16.27 38.91 -64.76
N VAL A 421 15.41 37.91 -64.52
CA VAL A 421 14.34 37.96 -63.52
C VAL A 421 14.92 37.72 -62.13
N LEU A 422 15.83 36.76 -62.00
CA LEU A 422 16.64 36.55 -60.79
C LEU A 422 17.95 37.33 -60.90
N GLN A 423 17.92 38.59 -60.48
CA GLN A 423 19.14 39.37 -60.26
C GLN A 423 19.69 39.01 -58.87
N PHE A 424 20.57 38.02 -58.80
CA PHE A 424 21.43 37.85 -57.62
C PHE A 424 22.40 39.04 -57.62
N ASN A 425 22.01 40.12 -56.96
CA ASN A 425 22.86 41.29 -56.77
C ASN A 425 24.01 40.92 -55.83
N SER A 426 25.03 40.27 -56.39
CA SER A 426 26.25 39.82 -55.70
C SER A 426 27.09 40.98 -55.16
N GLY A 427 26.71 42.23 -55.41
CA GLY A 427 27.40 43.44 -54.95
C GLY A 427 26.68 44.28 -53.88
N GLY A 428 25.51 43.87 -53.37
CA GLY A 428 24.68 44.72 -52.49
C GLY A 428 24.45 44.25 -51.05
N ASP A 429 24.76 43.00 -50.72
CA ASP A 429 24.06 42.29 -49.63
C ASP A 429 24.62 42.50 -48.20
N GLU A 430 25.63 43.35 -48.01
CA GLU A 430 26.05 43.73 -46.65
C GLU A 430 25.10 44.73 -45.99
N ARG A 431 24.33 45.51 -46.77
CA ARG A 431 23.44 46.53 -46.21
C ARG A 431 22.08 45.99 -45.74
N ASN A 432 21.65 44.82 -46.22
CA ASN A 432 20.35 44.23 -45.90
C ASN A 432 20.41 42.98 -45.01
N ARG A 433 21.57 42.60 -44.47
CA ARG A 433 21.61 41.59 -43.39
C ARG A 433 20.86 42.15 -42.18
N SER A 434 19.81 41.43 -41.75
CA SER A 434 19.13 41.69 -40.50
C SER A 434 20.17 41.75 -39.38
N VAL A 435 20.00 42.70 -38.45
CA VAL A 435 20.97 43.04 -37.40
C VAL A 435 21.41 41.81 -36.59
N GLU A 436 20.57 40.78 -36.52
CA GLU A 436 20.84 39.51 -35.82
C GLU A 436 21.89 38.60 -36.49
N GLN A 437 22.19 38.77 -37.77
CA GLN A 437 23.23 37.99 -38.48
C GLN A 437 24.59 38.70 -38.56
N ARG A 438 24.75 39.85 -37.91
CA ARG A 438 26.10 40.42 -37.72
C ARG A 438 26.80 39.58 -36.66
N THR A 439 27.86 38.90 -37.07
CA THR A 439 28.80 38.25 -36.16
C THR A 439 29.31 39.29 -35.17
N TRP A 440 29.07 39.04 -33.87
CA TRP A 440 29.54 39.86 -32.76
C TRP A 440 31.05 40.06 -32.79
#